data_AF-A0A1S2EV79-F1
#
_entry.id   AF-A0A1S2EV79-F1
#
_cell.length_a   1.000
_cell.length_b   1.000
_cell.length_c   1.000
_cell.angle_alpha   90.00
_cell.angle_beta   90.00
_cell.angle_gamma   90.00
#
_symmetry.space_group_name_H-M   'P 1'
#
loop_
_entity.id
_entity.type
_entity.pdbx_description
1 polymer ?
#
loop_
_entity_poly.entity_id
_entity_poly.type
_entity_poly.pdbx_seq_one_letter_code
_entity_poly.pdbx_strand_id
1 'polypeptide(L)'
;MMWNTEKLIRDFKNNPRMDGTILASYCRITSLYGDRNDAAALFRLFAEEPSDYKRSLLLDPIMRCGDQELAEDIARVCFDGKKLKENMPGDILHVLGYLDYDRMMDYMVACITANDWYLSKAACIGLMHLPCERYGEIFADELERVYGQPLFPEFLPALCFKFTDARMVPRLMEWGEQASTDCNAGLILGIAAFGRSQQAKIRRILMEPKWEMDATGTGSHWWGYMSMQMSEVTFSQLISDMLNSMPLDLHKAKTLEVETLIVHGLQVLHDLMEVKLSDDLHPLRFAATNNERFSDLYAQLFQWSNEYEDDSMIGRIQHVLGYDHPVVNQYIVLRTRMEMAIRREMELEAVRLQP
;
A
#
# COMPACT_ATOMS: atom_id res chain seq x y z
N MET A 1 25.00 12.21 -2.07
CA MET A 1 23.85 13.15 -1.99
C MET A 1 23.56 13.69 -3.37
N MET A 2 22.33 13.50 -3.81
CA MET A 2 21.85 13.92 -5.13
C MET A 2 21.44 15.39 -5.16
N TRP A 3 21.51 16.00 -6.34
CA TRP A 3 21.06 17.37 -6.57
C TRP A 3 19.60 17.61 -6.16
N ASN A 4 18.72 16.64 -6.40
CA ASN A 4 17.30 16.74 -6.03
C ASN A 4 17.11 16.87 -4.51
N THR A 5 17.89 16.13 -3.71
CA THR A 5 17.86 16.22 -2.24
C THR A 5 18.39 17.56 -1.75
N GLU A 6 19.50 18.04 -2.32
CA GLU A 6 20.04 19.37 -2.00
C GLU A 6 19.05 20.49 -2.31
N LYS A 7 18.42 20.41 -3.49
CA LYS A 7 17.40 21.34 -3.93
C LYS A 7 16.19 21.31 -3.00
N LEU A 8 15.70 20.11 -2.65
CA LEU A 8 14.60 19.95 -1.70
C LEU A 8 14.93 20.65 -0.37
N ILE A 9 16.08 20.35 0.23
CA ILE A 9 16.47 20.93 1.53
C ILE A 9 16.50 22.46 1.45
N ARG A 10 17.09 23.01 0.38
CA ARG A 10 17.17 24.46 0.16
C ARG A 10 15.79 25.08 -0.01
N ASP A 11 14.98 24.51 -0.90
CA ASP A 11 13.68 25.07 -1.26
C ASP A 11 12.70 24.94 -0.07
N PHE A 12 12.76 23.85 0.69
CA PHE A 12 11.93 23.64 1.88
C PHE A 12 12.26 24.63 2.99
N LYS A 13 13.55 24.88 3.26
CA LYS A 13 13.99 25.88 4.25
C LYS A 13 13.62 27.32 3.85
N ASN A 14 13.64 27.62 2.56
CA ASN A 14 13.32 28.96 2.04
C ASN A 14 11.82 29.16 1.76
N ASN A 15 11.03 28.09 1.72
CA ASN A 15 9.59 28.15 1.45
C ASN A 15 8.81 27.22 2.41
N PRO A 16 8.41 27.73 3.58
CA PRO A 16 7.58 26.99 4.54
C PRO A 16 6.21 26.56 3.98
N ARG A 17 5.78 27.18 2.87
CA ARG A 17 4.51 26.90 2.19
C ARG A 17 4.69 25.99 0.97
N MET A 18 5.80 25.27 0.86
CA MET A 18 5.98 24.27 -0.18
C MET A 18 4.78 23.31 -0.22
N ASP A 19 4.27 23.07 -1.42
CA ASP A 19 3.16 22.17 -1.66
C ASP A 19 3.55 20.73 -1.32
N GLY A 20 2.65 19.99 -0.66
CA GLY A 20 2.90 18.62 -0.23
C GLY A 20 3.19 17.67 -1.39
N THR A 21 2.59 17.91 -2.56
CA THR A 21 2.79 17.10 -3.78
C THR A 21 4.20 17.30 -4.33
N ILE A 22 4.71 18.53 -4.29
CA ILE A 22 6.08 18.84 -4.73
C ILE A 22 7.07 18.18 -3.76
N LEU A 23 6.84 18.30 -2.45
CA LEU A 23 7.66 17.65 -1.43
C LEU A 23 7.67 16.13 -1.60
N ALA A 24 6.50 15.51 -1.74
CA ALA A 24 6.35 14.08 -1.94
C ALA A 24 7.07 13.61 -3.22
N SER A 25 7.03 14.41 -4.30
CA SER A 25 7.74 14.11 -5.55
C SER A 25 9.27 14.08 -5.36
N TYR A 26 9.85 15.04 -4.62
CA TYR A 26 11.27 14.98 -4.29
C TYR A 26 11.60 13.77 -3.43
N CYS A 27 10.79 13.53 -2.38
CA CYS A 27 10.99 12.39 -1.49
C CYS A 27 10.95 11.08 -2.27
N ARG A 28 9.99 10.90 -3.17
CA ARG A 28 9.87 9.74 -4.06
C ARG A 28 11.13 9.52 -4.90
N ILE A 29 11.68 10.57 -5.50
CA ILE A 29 12.89 10.47 -6.32
C ILE A 29 14.08 10.07 -5.44
N THR A 30 14.23 10.70 -4.27
CA THR A 30 15.29 10.32 -3.32
C THR A 30 15.12 8.88 -2.84
N SER A 31 13.91 8.42 -2.55
CA SER A 31 13.63 7.02 -2.16
C SER A 31 14.06 5.99 -3.21
N LEU A 32 14.04 6.35 -4.49
CA LEU A 32 14.41 5.45 -5.59
C LEU A 32 15.90 5.49 -5.94
N TYR A 33 16.52 6.65 -5.84
CA TYR A 33 17.84 6.90 -6.44
C TYR A 33 18.87 7.45 -5.45
N GLY A 34 18.43 7.86 -4.26
CA GLY A 34 19.27 8.46 -3.23
C GLY A 34 20.18 7.45 -2.53
N ASP A 35 21.11 8.00 -1.76
CA ASP A 35 22.07 7.25 -0.96
C ASP A 35 21.94 7.55 0.54
N ARG A 36 22.80 6.90 1.34
CA ARG A 36 22.87 7.10 2.79
C ARG A 36 23.04 8.57 3.20
N ASN A 37 23.81 9.36 2.44
CA ASN A 37 24.02 10.77 2.75
C ASN A 37 22.75 11.58 2.50
N ASP A 38 21.97 11.23 1.48
CA ASP A 38 20.64 11.82 1.25
C ASP A 38 19.73 11.57 2.47
N ALA A 39 19.62 10.32 2.92
CA ALA A 39 18.84 9.96 4.09
C ALA A 39 19.29 10.71 5.36
N ALA A 40 20.60 10.74 5.63
CA ALA A 40 21.14 11.44 6.80
C ALA A 40 20.88 12.95 6.75
N ALA A 41 20.95 13.58 5.57
CA ALA A 41 20.66 15.00 5.40
C ALA A 41 19.17 15.30 5.61
N LEU A 42 18.29 14.47 5.06
CA LEU A 42 16.84 14.58 5.25
C LEU A 42 16.43 14.31 6.71
N PHE A 43 17.11 13.40 7.41
CA PHE A 43 16.86 13.18 8.83
C PHE A 43 17.20 14.41 9.68
N ARG A 44 18.31 15.11 9.39
CA ARG A 44 18.61 16.38 10.06
C ARG A 44 17.53 17.42 9.82
N LEU A 45 17.01 17.51 8.59
CA LEU A 45 15.90 18.40 8.27
C LEU A 45 14.63 18.00 9.04
N PHE A 46 14.29 16.71 9.09
CA PHE A 46 13.15 16.22 9.86
C PHE A 46 13.27 16.58 11.36
N ALA A 47 14.45 16.35 11.95
CA ALA A 47 14.69 16.55 13.38
C ALA A 47 14.60 18.01 13.87
N GLU A 48 14.63 18.99 12.96
CA GLU A 48 14.42 20.41 13.30
C GLU A 48 12.99 20.68 13.81
N GLU A 49 11.97 19.98 13.29
CA GLU A 49 10.56 20.21 13.64
C GLU A 49 9.71 18.93 13.40
N PRO A 50 9.94 17.87 14.19
CA PRO A 50 9.39 16.53 13.93
C PRO A 50 7.85 16.45 13.99
N SER A 51 7.20 17.41 14.64
CA SER A 51 5.73 17.48 14.74
C SER A 51 5.05 18.08 13.50
N ASP A 52 5.80 18.66 12.56
CA ASP A 52 5.24 19.14 11.29
C ASP A 52 4.85 17.94 10.42
N TYR A 53 3.55 17.83 10.13
CA TYR A 53 3.01 16.75 9.30
C TYR A 53 3.70 16.66 7.92
N LYS A 54 4.16 17.78 7.35
CA LYS A 54 4.87 17.74 6.05
C LYS A 54 6.21 17.05 6.16
N ARG A 55 6.90 17.20 7.30
CA ARG A 55 8.19 16.56 7.53
C ARG A 55 8.09 15.06 7.73
N SER A 56 6.91 14.53 8.06
CA SER A 56 6.67 13.07 8.04
C SER A 56 6.93 12.45 6.65
N LEU A 57 6.71 13.22 5.56
CA LEU A 57 7.01 12.75 4.20
C LEU A 57 8.51 12.49 3.97
N LEU A 58 9.39 13.12 4.76
CA LEU A 58 10.82 12.89 4.70
C LEU A 58 11.21 11.50 5.24
N LEU A 59 10.34 10.85 6.02
CA LEU A 59 10.64 9.55 6.61
C LEU A 59 10.75 8.45 5.56
N ASP A 60 10.02 8.52 4.43
CA ASP A 60 10.11 7.50 3.37
C ASP A 60 11.52 7.41 2.74
N PRO A 61 12.15 8.50 2.27
CA PRO A 61 13.52 8.42 1.77
C PRO A 61 14.55 8.14 2.88
N ILE A 62 14.34 8.62 4.11
CA ILE A 62 15.19 8.28 5.25
C ILE A 62 15.21 6.77 5.48
N MET A 63 14.02 6.16 5.47
CA MET A 63 13.81 4.73 5.67
C MET A 63 14.46 3.89 4.57
N ARG A 64 14.36 4.32 3.31
CA ARG A 64 14.77 3.51 2.16
C ARG A 64 16.24 3.62 1.81
N CYS A 65 16.84 4.79 2.04
CA CYS A 65 18.23 5.06 1.72
C CYS A 65 19.13 5.00 2.97
N GLY A 66 18.55 4.91 4.16
CA GLY A 66 19.27 4.80 5.43
C GLY A 66 19.93 3.44 5.66
N ASP A 67 20.78 3.39 6.68
CA ASP A 67 21.42 2.18 7.17
C ASP A 67 21.28 2.06 8.69
N GLN A 68 21.87 1.01 9.25
CA GLN A 68 21.81 0.72 10.69
C GLN A 68 22.46 1.82 11.53
N GLU A 69 23.50 2.49 11.02
CA GLU A 69 24.14 3.62 11.71
C GLU A 69 23.19 4.83 11.79
N LEU A 70 22.48 5.12 10.70
CA LEU A 70 21.43 6.13 10.73
C LEU A 70 20.28 5.74 11.68
N ALA A 71 19.94 4.46 11.79
CA ALA A 71 18.94 4.01 12.76
C ALA A 71 19.38 4.25 14.22
N GLU A 72 20.66 4.06 14.55
CA GLU A 72 21.22 4.41 15.85
C GLU A 72 21.15 5.92 16.12
N ASP A 73 21.44 6.74 15.11
CA ASP A 73 21.30 8.20 15.19
C ASP A 73 19.84 8.63 15.40
N ILE A 74 18.90 8.03 14.67
CA ILE A 74 17.46 8.25 14.82
C ILE A 74 17.03 7.90 16.25
N ALA A 75 17.42 6.72 16.75
CA ALA A 75 17.10 6.29 18.10
C ALA A 75 17.62 7.27 19.15
N ARG A 76 18.87 7.74 19.01
CA ARG A 76 19.49 8.71 19.94
C ARG A 76 18.74 10.05 19.97
N VAL A 77 18.23 10.51 18.83
CA VAL A 77 17.55 11.81 18.71
C VAL A 77 16.07 11.72 19.11
N CYS A 78 15.38 10.66 18.72
CA CYS A 78 13.92 10.54 18.84
C CYS A 78 13.45 9.93 20.17
N PHE A 79 14.32 9.25 20.92
CA PHE A 79 13.94 8.56 22.16
C PHE A 79 14.51 9.25 23.40
N ASP A 80 13.77 9.17 24.49
CA ASP A 80 14.26 9.42 25.85
C ASP A 80 14.30 8.07 26.60
N GLY A 81 15.52 7.55 26.75
CA GLY A 81 15.74 6.16 27.18
C GLY A 81 15.15 5.16 26.17
N LYS A 82 14.19 4.34 26.62
CA LYS A 82 13.51 3.32 25.80
C LYS A 82 12.11 3.76 25.31
N LYS A 83 11.76 5.04 25.42
CA LYS A 83 10.45 5.56 24.99
C LYS A 83 10.62 6.65 23.95
N LEU A 84 9.70 6.66 22.98
CA LEU A 84 9.63 7.73 21.99
C LEU A 84 9.28 9.05 22.71
N LYS A 85 9.93 10.16 22.31
CA LYS A 85 9.61 11.49 22.84
C LYS A 85 8.19 11.92 22.43
N GLU A 86 7.52 12.69 23.28
CA GLU A 86 6.11 13.07 23.10
C GLU A 86 5.81 13.81 21.78
N ASN A 87 6.77 14.59 21.26
CA ASN A 87 6.61 15.35 20.02
C ASN A 87 7.12 14.62 18.76
N MET A 88 7.52 13.35 18.89
CA MET A 88 8.01 12.56 17.75
C MET A 88 6.86 11.74 17.16
N PRO A 89 6.74 11.69 15.82
CA PRO A 89 5.71 10.89 15.17
C PRO A 89 5.97 9.38 15.38
N GLY A 90 4.89 8.62 15.52
CA GLY A 90 4.95 7.16 15.68
C GLY A 90 5.62 6.46 14.50
N ASP A 91 5.58 7.03 13.30
CA ASP A 91 6.19 6.49 12.08
C ASP A 91 7.69 6.20 12.20
N ILE A 92 8.39 6.83 13.17
CA ILE A 92 9.77 6.48 13.52
C ILE A 92 9.91 5.00 13.87
N LEU A 93 8.90 4.37 14.47
CA LEU A 93 8.93 2.94 14.78
C LEU A 93 8.99 2.08 13.51
N HIS A 94 8.25 2.46 12.46
CA HIS A 94 8.33 1.79 11.17
C HIS A 94 9.70 1.98 10.53
N VAL A 95 10.23 3.21 10.54
CA VAL A 95 11.59 3.52 10.04
C VAL A 95 12.64 2.64 10.70
N LEU A 96 12.62 2.55 12.04
CA LEU A 96 13.58 1.71 12.78
C LEU A 96 13.43 0.23 12.43
N GLY A 97 12.21 -0.29 12.30
CA GLY A 97 11.99 -1.67 11.87
C GLY A 97 12.52 -1.93 10.46
N TYR A 98 12.23 -1.03 9.53
CA TYR A 98 12.69 -1.13 8.13
C TYR A 98 14.23 -1.08 8.02
N LEU A 99 14.90 -0.34 8.89
CA LEU A 99 16.37 -0.26 8.99
C LEU A 99 17.00 -1.40 9.83
N ASP A 100 16.22 -2.40 10.22
CA ASP A 100 16.67 -3.56 11.01
C ASP A 100 17.17 -3.21 12.43
N TYR A 101 16.59 -2.18 13.06
CA TYR A 101 17.00 -1.73 14.40
C TYR A 101 16.14 -2.33 15.52
N ASP A 102 16.61 -3.44 16.08
CA ASP A 102 15.89 -4.29 17.05
C ASP A 102 15.88 -3.78 18.50
N ARG A 103 16.74 -2.81 18.85
CA ARG A 103 16.92 -2.37 20.25
C ARG A 103 15.68 -1.70 20.85
N MET A 104 14.73 -1.27 20.02
CA MET A 104 13.47 -0.64 20.44
C MET A 104 12.27 -1.57 20.37
N MET A 105 12.46 -2.86 20.09
CA MET A 105 11.35 -3.82 19.99
C MET A 105 10.48 -3.90 21.24
N ASP A 106 11.08 -3.88 22.45
CA ASP A 106 10.31 -3.91 23.72
C ASP A 106 9.24 -2.80 23.74
N TYR A 107 9.61 -1.61 23.26
CA TYR A 107 8.71 -0.46 23.19
C TYR A 107 7.68 -0.62 22.07
N MET A 108 8.10 -1.08 20.88
CA MET A 108 7.16 -1.36 19.77
C MET A 108 6.09 -2.38 20.19
N VAL A 109 6.49 -3.45 20.89
CA VAL A 109 5.57 -4.48 21.41
C VAL A 109 4.57 -3.86 22.39
N ALA A 110 5.02 -2.98 23.29
CA ALA A 110 4.11 -2.27 24.20
C ALA A 110 3.14 -1.31 23.48
N CYS A 111 3.48 -0.88 22.25
CA CYS A 111 2.66 0.03 21.45
C CYS A 111 1.60 -0.66 20.59
N ILE A 112 1.66 -1.99 20.38
CA ILE A 112 0.73 -2.68 19.45
C ILE A 112 -0.73 -2.53 19.87
N THR A 113 -1.01 -2.40 21.17
CA THR A 113 -2.36 -2.20 21.72
C THR A 113 -2.56 -0.80 22.31
N ALA A 114 -1.70 0.16 21.96
CA ALA A 114 -1.85 1.54 22.41
C ALA A 114 -3.18 2.13 21.92
N ASN A 115 -3.79 3.01 22.73
CA ASN A 115 -4.95 3.79 22.32
C ASN A 115 -4.55 5.00 21.45
N ASP A 116 -3.68 4.73 20.47
CA ASP A 116 -3.21 5.64 19.44
C ASP A 116 -3.02 4.80 18.18
N TRP A 117 -3.91 5.02 17.21
CA TRP A 117 -3.94 4.26 15.97
C TRP A 117 -2.65 4.41 15.16
N TYR A 118 -2.10 5.63 15.06
CA TYR A 118 -0.89 5.89 14.27
C TYR A 118 0.32 5.22 14.90
N LEU A 119 0.44 5.29 16.23
CA LEU A 119 1.51 4.64 16.97
C LEU A 119 1.41 3.10 16.89
N SER A 120 0.22 2.53 17.09
CA SER A 120 -0.02 1.09 16.99
C SER A 120 0.29 0.57 15.58
N LYS A 121 -0.20 1.26 14.54
CA LYS A 121 0.11 0.95 13.14
C LYS A 121 1.62 0.94 12.89
N ALA A 122 2.31 2.03 13.21
CA ALA A 122 3.74 2.14 12.94
C ALA A 122 4.57 1.08 13.69
N ALA A 123 4.18 0.77 14.94
CA ALA A 123 4.79 -0.30 15.71
C ALA A 123 4.60 -1.68 15.06
N CYS A 124 3.37 -2.02 14.67
CA CYS A 124 3.07 -3.30 14.02
C CYS A 124 3.82 -3.44 12.69
N ILE A 125 3.76 -2.43 11.81
CA ILE A 125 4.48 -2.46 10.53
C ILE A 125 5.99 -2.52 10.75
N GLY A 126 6.55 -1.80 11.72
CA GLY A 126 7.96 -1.90 12.10
C GLY A 126 8.35 -3.33 12.53
N LEU A 127 7.55 -3.94 13.41
CA LEU A 127 7.76 -5.31 13.89
C LEU A 127 7.63 -6.36 12.78
N MET A 128 6.91 -6.10 11.69
CA MET A 128 6.89 -7.01 10.53
C MET A 128 8.28 -7.18 9.89
N HIS A 129 9.20 -6.22 10.05
CA HIS A 129 10.57 -6.33 9.53
C HIS A 129 11.53 -7.07 10.45
N LEU A 130 11.23 -7.11 11.76
CA LEU A 130 12.16 -7.53 12.80
C LEU A 130 11.97 -9.01 13.22
N PRO A 131 12.99 -9.63 13.86
CA PRO A 131 12.89 -10.99 14.40
C PRO A 131 12.08 -11.01 15.70
N CYS A 132 10.86 -11.54 15.64
CA CYS A 132 9.86 -11.44 16.72
C CYS A 132 9.68 -12.72 17.55
N GLU A 133 10.55 -13.71 17.42
CA GLU A 133 10.40 -15.05 18.00
C GLU A 133 10.20 -14.99 19.52
N ARG A 134 10.92 -14.10 20.22
CA ARG A 134 10.82 -13.92 21.67
C ARG A 134 9.49 -13.32 22.16
N TYR A 135 8.71 -12.74 21.26
CA TYR A 135 7.42 -12.09 21.57
C TYR A 135 6.22 -12.90 21.07
N GLY A 136 6.44 -14.10 20.51
CA GLY A 136 5.38 -14.90 19.89
C GLY A 136 4.22 -15.21 20.83
N GLU A 137 4.49 -15.53 22.10
CA GLU A 137 3.45 -15.78 23.11
C GLU A 137 2.62 -14.51 23.39
N ILE A 138 3.27 -13.36 23.55
CA ILE A 138 2.58 -12.07 23.77
C ILE A 138 1.66 -11.75 22.60
N PHE A 139 2.13 -11.92 21.36
CA PHE A 139 1.31 -11.66 20.18
C PHE A 139 0.14 -12.64 20.05
N ALA A 140 0.36 -13.92 20.38
CA ALA A 140 -0.70 -14.92 20.37
C ALA A 140 -1.79 -14.60 21.41
N ASP A 141 -1.40 -14.25 22.63
CA ASP A 141 -2.32 -13.90 23.72
C ASP A 141 -3.13 -12.65 23.37
N GLU A 142 -2.48 -11.60 22.86
CA GLU A 142 -3.17 -10.37 22.46
C GLU A 142 -4.12 -10.61 21.29
N LEU A 143 -3.70 -11.38 20.28
CA LEU A 143 -4.55 -11.72 19.14
C LEU A 143 -5.79 -12.50 19.61
N GLU A 144 -5.62 -13.49 20.48
CA GLU A 144 -6.72 -14.31 20.96
C GLU A 144 -7.69 -13.50 21.82
N ARG A 145 -7.19 -12.54 22.60
CA ARG A 145 -8.01 -11.62 23.39
C ARG A 145 -8.95 -10.78 22.52
N VAL A 146 -8.51 -10.37 21.33
CA VAL A 146 -9.28 -9.48 20.44
C VAL A 146 -9.98 -10.20 19.30
N TYR A 147 -9.72 -11.49 19.10
CA TYR A 147 -10.27 -12.27 18.00
C TYR A 147 -11.81 -12.18 17.94
N GLY A 148 -12.33 -11.93 16.74
CA GLY A 148 -13.78 -11.81 16.49
C GLY A 148 -14.41 -10.51 16.99
N GLN A 149 -13.66 -9.62 17.63
CA GLN A 149 -14.20 -8.32 18.03
C GLN A 149 -14.36 -7.41 16.81
N PRO A 150 -15.43 -6.60 16.74
CA PRO A 150 -15.63 -5.67 15.63
C PRO A 150 -14.65 -4.49 15.64
N LEU A 151 -14.15 -4.11 16.83
CA LEU A 151 -13.12 -3.11 17.05
C LEU A 151 -11.94 -3.76 17.76
N PHE A 152 -10.75 -3.64 17.18
CA PHE A 152 -9.52 -4.23 17.68
C PHE A 152 -8.32 -3.38 17.25
N PRO A 153 -7.12 -3.61 17.79
CA PRO A 153 -5.91 -2.97 17.27
C PRO A 153 -5.66 -3.41 15.83
N GLU A 154 -6.08 -2.58 14.87
CA GLU A 154 -6.24 -2.94 13.45
C GLU A 154 -5.04 -3.69 12.86
N PHE A 155 -3.81 -3.27 13.18
CA PHE A 155 -2.59 -3.83 12.60
C PHE A 155 -1.99 -5.02 13.37
N LEU A 156 -2.52 -5.38 14.54
CA LEU A 156 -2.06 -6.54 15.30
C LEU A 156 -2.13 -7.85 14.48
N PRO A 157 -3.20 -8.14 13.71
CA PRO A 157 -3.26 -9.36 12.90
C PRO A 157 -2.17 -9.44 11.83
N ALA A 158 -1.58 -8.33 11.40
CA ALA A 158 -0.48 -8.32 10.44
C ALA A 158 0.77 -9.03 10.99
N LEU A 159 0.89 -9.19 12.31
CA LEU A 159 2.00 -9.88 12.97
C LEU A 159 1.83 -11.41 13.01
N CYS A 160 0.67 -11.97 12.63
CA CYS A 160 0.40 -13.41 12.75
C CYS A 160 1.51 -14.27 12.16
N PHE A 161 1.96 -13.96 10.95
CA PHE A 161 3.00 -14.73 10.24
C PHE A 161 4.34 -14.82 10.99
N LYS A 162 4.56 -14.01 12.03
CA LYS A 162 5.77 -14.05 12.87
C LYS A 162 5.75 -15.17 13.92
N PHE A 163 4.58 -15.69 14.28
CA PHE A 163 4.44 -16.64 15.39
C PHE A 163 3.48 -17.81 15.11
N THR A 164 2.80 -17.81 13.96
CA THR A 164 1.93 -18.92 13.52
C THR A 164 2.20 -19.28 12.07
N ASP A 165 1.54 -20.34 11.59
CA ASP A 165 1.51 -20.74 10.19
C ASP A 165 0.18 -20.42 9.50
N ALA A 166 0.10 -20.77 8.22
CA ALA A 166 -1.03 -20.48 7.34
C ALA A 166 -2.38 -21.10 7.80
N ARG A 167 -2.40 -21.99 8.80
CA ARG A 167 -3.65 -22.48 9.42
C ARG A 167 -4.45 -21.37 10.11
N MET A 168 -3.83 -20.22 10.38
CA MET A 168 -4.51 -19.03 10.92
C MET A 168 -5.37 -18.32 9.86
N VAL A 169 -5.06 -18.45 8.57
CA VAL A 169 -5.74 -17.68 7.51
C VAL A 169 -7.27 -17.84 7.50
N PRO A 170 -7.85 -19.04 7.63
CA PRO A 170 -9.30 -19.19 7.72
C PRO A 170 -9.93 -18.38 8.87
N ARG A 171 -9.26 -18.31 10.02
CA ARG A 171 -9.73 -17.51 11.17
C ARG A 171 -9.70 -16.01 10.86
N LEU A 172 -8.65 -15.53 10.19
CA LEU A 172 -8.55 -14.11 9.78
C LEU A 172 -9.60 -13.75 8.72
N MET A 173 -9.89 -14.66 7.78
CA MET A 173 -10.96 -14.49 6.79
C MET A 173 -12.32 -14.37 7.46
N GLU A 174 -12.65 -15.30 8.36
CA GLU A 174 -13.92 -15.28 9.11
C GLU A 174 -14.05 -13.99 9.94
N TRP A 175 -12.97 -13.56 10.58
CA TRP A 175 -12.97 -12.33 11.35
C TRP A 175 -13.21 -11.10 10.48
N GLY A 176 -12.54 -10.99 9.33
CA GLY A 176 -12.73 -9.84 8.43
C GLY A 176 -14.12 -9.74 7.81
N GLU A 177 -14.86 -10.86 7.69
CA GLU A 177 -16.27 -10.84 7.28
C GLU A 177 -17.22 -10.25 8.36
N GLN A 178 -16.76 -10.12 9.61
CA GLN A 178 -17.54 -9.63 10.76
C GLN A 178 -16.98 -8.33 11.37
N ALA A 179 -15.72 -8.02 11.09
CA ALA A 179 -15.01 -6.84 11.58
C ALA A 179 -15.57 -5.55 10.97
N SER A 180 -15.31 -4.42 11.63
CA SER A 180 -15.51 -3.11 11.00
C SER A 180 -14.58 -2.98 9.79
N THR A 181 -15.15 -2.58 8.65
CA THR A 181 -14.41 -2.39 7.40
C THR A 181 -13.32 -1.31 7.50
N ASP A 182 -13.52 -0.34 8.40
CA ASP A 182 -12.53 0.68 8.79
C ASP A 182 -11.30 0.11 9.54
N CYS A 183 -11.29 -1.18 9.89
CA CYS A 183 -10.23 -1.83 10.67
C CYS A 183 -9.65 -3.08 9.97
N ASN A 184 -9.86 -3.26 8.67
CA ASN A 184 -9.49 -4.49 7.98
C ASN A 184 -8.06 -4.52 7.43
N ALA A 185 -7.30 -3.41 7.45
CA ALA A 185 -5.99 -3.35 6.81
C ALA A 185 -5.02 -4.40 7.36
N GLY A 186 -4.93 -4.54 8.68
CA GLY A 186 -4.03 -5.51 9.30
C GLY A 186 -4.46 -6.96 9.12
N LEU A 187 -5.76 -7.24 8.97
CA LEU A 187 -6.26 -8.58 8.65
C LEU A 187 -5.80 -9.00 7.25
N ILE A 188 -5.96 -8.12 6.26
CA ILE A 188 -5.60 -8.42 4.86
C ILE A 188 -4.08 -8.56 4.73
N LEU A 189 -3.31 -7.68 5.37
CA LEU A 189 -1.85 -7.81 5.45
C LEU A 189 -1.42 -9.11 6.12
N GLY A 190 -2.06 -9.48 7.23
CA GLY A 190 -1.78 -10.72 7.96
C GLY A 190 -2.03 -11.97 7.11
N ILE A 191 -3.07 -11.95 6.28
CA ILE A 191 -3.35 -13.01 5.31
C ILE A 191 -2.29 -13.00 4.20
N ALA A 192 -2.00 -11.83 3.62
CA ALA A 192 -1.06 -11.69 2.51
C ALA A 192 0.38 -12.04 2.89
N ALA A 193 0.76 -11.86 4.16
CA ALA A 193 2.08 -12.20 4.68
C ALA A 193 2.43 -13.69 4.63
N PHE A 194 1.45 -14.58 4.45
CA PHE A 194 1.69 -16.00 4.14
C PHE A 194 2.01 -16.27 2.65
N GLY A 195 2.18 -15.19 1.87
CA GLY A 195 2.71 -15.20 0.51
C GLY A 195 1.77 -15.79 -0.54
N ARG A 196 2.38 -16.28 -1.63
CA ARG A 196 1.70 -16.80 -2.82
C ARG A 196 0.59 -17.83 -2.57
N SER A 197 0.71 -18.60 -1.49
CA SER A 197 -0.32 -19.59 -1.10
C SER A 197 -1.70 -18.97 -0.84
N GLN A 198 -1.77 -17.64 -0.64
CA GLN A 198 -3.00 -16.91 -0.34
C GLN A 198 -3.58 -16.12 -1.53
N GLN A 199 -3.04 -16.24 -2.75
CA GLN A 199 -3.55 -15.56 -3.95
C GLN A 199 -5.07 -15.63 -4.10
N ALA A 200 -5.65 -16.83 -3.98
CA ALA A 200 -7.09 -17.02 -4.14
C ALA A 200 -7.91 -16.30 -3.04
N LYS A 201 -7.37 -16.20 -1.82
CA LYS A 201 -8.04 -15.52 -0.71
C LYS A 201 -7.95 -14.02 -0.89
N ILE A 202 -6.78 -13.49 -1.26
CA ILE A 202 -6.61 -12.06 -1.56
C ILE A 202 -7.51 -11.63 -2.74
N ARG A 203 -7.55 -12.40 -3.83
CA ARG A 203 -8.49 -12.13 -4.95
C ARG A 203 -9.95 -12.10 -4.50
N ARG A 204 -10.34 -13.03 -3.61
CA ARG A 204 -11.70 -13.06 -3.03
C ARG A 204 -11.97 -11.82 -2.18
N ILE A 205 -11.05 -11.42 -1.30
CA ILE A 205 -11.15 -10.20 -0.48
C ILE A 205 -11.34 -8.97 -1.36
N LEU A 206 -10.54 -8.83 -2.42
CA LEU A 206 -10.61 -7.68 -3.32
C LEU A 206 -11.96 -7.57 -4.02
N MET A 207 -12.59 -8.69 -4.38
CA MET A 207 -13.81 -8.70 -5.20
C MET A 207 -15.11 -8.83 -4.39
N GLU A 208 -15.03 -9.08 -3.08
CA GLU A 208 -16.21 -9.23 -2.24
C GLU A 208 -16.60 -7.91 -1.56
N PRO A 209 -17.82 -7.38 -1.82
CA PRO A 209 -18.25 -6.07 -1.30
C PRO A 209 -18.17 -5.91 0.22
N LYS A 210 -18.27 -7.01 0.97
CA LYS A 210 -18.18 -7.01 2.44
C LYS A 210 -16.84 -6.47 2.97
N TRP A 211 -15.78 -6.53 2.15
CA TRP A 211 -14.47 -6.04 2.54
C TRP A 211 -14.27 -4.55 2.22
N GLU A 212 -15.15 -3.93 1.43
CA GLU A 212 -15.12 -2.50 1.05
C GLU A 212 -13.74 -2.07 0.52
N MET A 213 -13.18 -2.87 -0.39
CA MET A 213 -11.86 -2.60 -1.00
C MET A 213 -11.85 -1.42 -1.97
N ASP A 214 -13.02 -0.86 -2.28
CA ASP A 214 -13.27 0.38 -3.01
C ASP A 214 -13.32 1.63 -2.11
N ALA A 215 -13.22 1.46 -0.78
CA ALA A 215 -13.22 2.58 0.15
C ALA A 215 -11.88 3.33 0.11
N THR A 216 -11.90 4.54 -0.45
CA THR A 216 -10.72 5.42 -0.52
C THR A 216 -10.46 6.18 0.78
N GLY A 217 -11.51 6.54 1.52
CA GLY A 217 -11.40 7.31 2.76
C GLY A 217 -10.71 6.57 3.92
N THR A 218 -10.79 5.24 3.93
CA THR A 218 -10.19 4.37 4.95
C THR A 218 -8.82 3.84 4.53
N GLY A 219 -8.44 4.01 3.26
CA GLY A 219 -7.22 3.44 2.70
C GLY A 219 -7.30 1.95 2.38
N SER A 220 -8.49 1.34 2.41
CA SER A 220 -8.70 -0.09 2.12
C SER A 220 -8.13 -0.53 0.77
N HIS A 221 -8.42 0.22 -0.29
CA HIS A 221 -7.86 -0.01 -1.64
C HIS A 221 -6.31 -0.04 -1.65
N TRP A 222 -5.67 0.86 -0.91
CA TRP A 222 -4.20 0.94 -0.84
C TRP A 222 -3.63 -0.32 -0.17
N TRP A 223 -4.21 -0.75 0.96
CA TRP A 223 -3.82 -2.00 1.62
C TRP A 223 -4.15 -3.24 0.80
N GLY A 224 -5.24 -3.21 0.01
CA GLY A 224 -5.55 -4.22 -1.00
C GLY A 224 -4.42 -4.35 -2.03
N TYR A 225 -3.95 -3.24 -2.58
CA TYR A 225 -2.83 -3.23 -3.52
C TYR A 225 -1.51 -3.73 -2.89
N MET A 226 -1.19 -3.29 -1.67
CA MET A 226 -0.01 -3.81 -0.96
C MET A 226 -0.11 -5.32 -0.71
N SER A 227 -1.31 -5.81 -0.40
CA SER A 227 -1.56 -7.24 -0.21
C SER A 227 -1.49 -8.05 -1.50
N MET A 228 -1.84 -7.47 -2.66
CA MET A 228 -1.62 -8.09 -3.97
C MET A 228 -0.13 -8.36 -4.19
N GLN A 229 0.72 -7.38 -3.90
CA GLN A 229 2.17 -7.49 -4.05
C GLN A 229 2.76 -8.60 -3.19
N MET A 230 2.37 -8.68 -1.91
CA MET A 230 2.83 -9.73 -0.99
C MET A 230 2.38 -11.15 -1.39
N SER A 231 1.20 -11.26 -1.99
CA SER A 231 0.63 -12.55 -2.42
C SER A 231 0.88 -12.85 -3.90
N GLU A 232 1.58 -11.99 -4.64
CA GLU A 232 1.81 -12.11 -6.08
C GLU A 232 0.51 -12.18 -6.92
N VAL A 233 -0.58 -11.53 -6.46
CA VAL A 233 -1.78 -11.32 -7.29
C VAL A 233 -1.48 -10.24 -8.32
N THR A 234 -1.84 -10.50 -9.58
CA THR A 234 -1.50 -9.61 -10.70
C THR A 234 -2.73 -8.87 -11.22
N PHE A 235 -2.53 -7.69 -11.82
CA PHE A 235 -3.60 -6.97 -12.49
C PHE A 235 -4.15 -7.76 -13.67
N SER A 236 -3.30 -8.46 -14.43
CA SER A 236 -3.77 -9.35 -15.51
C SER A 236 -4.78 -10.39 -15.03
N GLN A 237 -4.59 -10.95 -13.82
CA GLN A 237 -5.58 -11.86 -13.22
C GLN A 237 -6.90 -11.14 -12.93
N LEU A 238 -6.85 -9.97 -12.27
CA LEU A 238 -8.05 -9.20 -11.93
C LEU A 238 -8.80 -8.70 -13.17
N ILE A 239 -8.07 -8.25 -14.19
CA ILE A 239 -8.66 -7.84 -15.48
C ILE A 239 -9.34 -9.03 -16.13
N SER A 240 -8.68 -10.18 -16.20
CA SER A 240 -9.27 -11.40 -16.76
C SER A 240 -10.53 -11.82 -16.01
N ASP A 241 -10.53 -11.76 -14.67
CA ASP A 241 -11.71 -12.05 -13.85
C ASP A 241 -12.87 -11.10 -14.18
N MET A 242 -12.58 -9.81 -14.31
CA MET A 242 -13.60 -8.81 -14.65
C MET A 242 -14.14 -9.01 -16.07
N LEU A 243 -13.30 -9.30 -17.06
CA LEU A 243 -13.74 -9.61 -18.43
C LEU A 243 -14.61 -10.87 -18.47
N ASN A 244 -14.27 -11.89 -17.69
CA ASN A 244 -15.06 -13.12 -17.57
C ASN A 244 -16.42 -12.88 -16.88
N SER A 245 -16.51 -11.91 -15.98
CA SER A 245 -17.77 -11.53 -15.33
C SER A 245 -18.72 -10.74 -16.24
N MET A 246 -18.19 -10.18 -17.34
CA MET A 246 -18.92 -9.38 -18.34
C MET A 246 -18.70 -9.95 -19.75
N PRO A 247 -19.19 -11.18 -20.04
CA PRO A 247 -19.02 -11.76 -21.38
C PRO A 247 -19.80 -10.96 -22.43
N LEU A 248 -19.38 -11.02 -23.70
CA LEU A 248 -19.91 -10.14 -24.77
C LEU A 248 -21.40 -10.36 -25.06
N ASP A 249 -21.91 -11.55 -24.79
CA ASP A 249 -23.31 -11.92 -24.92
C ASP A 249 -24.18 -11.45 -23.73
N LEU A 250 -23.57 -10.89 -22.68
CA LEU A 250 -24.29 -10.31 -21.56
C LEU A 250 -24.86 -8.93 -21.93
N HIS A 251 -26.07 -8.93 -22.47
CA HIS A 251 -26.83 -7.71 -22.71
C HIS A 251 -27.59 -7.27 -21.46
N LYS A 252 -27.13 -6.18 -20.84
CA LYS A 252 -27.61 -5.64 -19.55
C LYS A 252 -27.45 -6.62 -18.38
N ALA A 253 -27.14 -6.09 -17.20
CA ALA A 253 -27.16 -6.89 -15.99
C ALA A 253 -28.56 -7.51 -15.79
N LYS A 254 -28.62 -8.84 -15.64
CA LYS A 254 -29.90 -9.58 -15.54
C LYS A 254 -30.66 -9.27 -14.25
N THR A 255 -29.94 -8.80 -13.22
CA THR A 255 -30.47 -8.46 -11.89
C THR A 255 -29.66 -7.31 -11.31
N LEU A 256 -30.27 -6.56 -10.38
CA LEU A 256 -29.59 -5.49 -9.63
C LEU A 256 -28.41 -6.01 -8.81
N GLU A 257 -28.48 -7.24 -8.29
CA GLU A 257 -27.39 -7.87 -7.55
C GLU A 257 -26.16 -8.09 -8.43
N VAL A 258 -26.36 -8.62 -9.65
CA VAL A 258 -25.27 -8.79 -10.63
C VAL A 258 -24.69 -7.45 -11.04
N GLU A 259 -25.52 -6.43 -11.26
CA GLU A 259 -25.08 -5.07 -11.58
C GLU A 259 -24.19 -4.50 -10.46
N THR A 260 -24.64 -4.63 -9.21
CA THR A 260 -23.91 -4.14 -8.04
C THR A 260 -22.54 -4.80 -7.89
N LEU A 261 -22.47 -6.12 -8.10
CA LEU A 261 -21.21 -6.87 -8.05
C LEU A 261 -20.23 -6.44 -9.15
N ILE A 262 -20.74 -6.25 -10.37
CA ILE A 262 -19.93 -5.77 -11.50
C ILE A 262 -19.40 -4.37 -11.22
N VAL A 263 -20.26 -3.45 -10.76
CA VAL A 263 -19.87 -2.07 -10.42
C VAL A 263 -18.80 -2.06 -9.34
N HIS A 264 -18.99 -2.83 -8.27
CA HIS A 264 -18.00 -2.95 -7.20
C HIS A 264 -16.65 -3.46 -7.71
N GLY A 265 -16.63 -4.57 -8.47
CA GLY A 265 -15.39 -5.10 -9.04
C GLY A 265 -14.68 -4.12 -9.97
N LEU A 266 -15.44 -3.35 -10.75
CA LEU A 266 -14.90 -2.29 -11.61
C LEU A 266 -14.28 -1.13 -10.80
N GLN A 267 -14.92 -0.73 -9.70
CA GLN A 267 -14.42 0.30 -8.80
C GLN A 267 -13.13 -0.14 -8.11
N VAL A 268 -13.11 -1.35 -7.55
CA VAL A 268 -11.89 -1.91 -6.95
C VAL A 268 -10.75 -1.98 -7.96
N LEU A 269 -10.98 -2.54 -9.16
CA LEU A 269 -9.94 -2.62 -10.19
C LEU A 269 -9.42 -1.22 -10.59
N HIS A 270 -10.33 -0.25 -10.73
CA HIS A 270 -9.98 1.13 -11.02
C HIS A 270 -9.08 1.72 -9.92
N ASP A 271 -9.49 1.60 -8.65
CA ASP A 271 -8.78 2.20 -7.52
C ASP A 271 -7.43 1.55 -7.26
N LEU A 272 -7.31 0.23 -7.48
CA LEU A 272 -6.02 -0.47 -7.46
C LEU A 272 -5.09 0.03 -8.57
N MET A 273 -5.61 0.21 -9.80
CA MET A 273 -4.83 0.74 -10.92
C MET A 273 -4.37 2.18 -10.66
N GLU A 274 -5.20 2.97 -10.00
CA GLU A 274 -4.87 4.31 -9.53
C GLU A 274 -3.69 4.31 -8.54
N VAL A 275 -3.67 3.38 -7.57
CA VAL A 275 -2.52 3.21 -6.67
C VAL A 275 -1.26 2.77 -7.44
N LYS A 276 -1.39 1.86 -8.42
CA LYS A 276 -0.26 1.50 -9.29
C LYS A 276 0.26 2.70 -10.09
N LEU A 277 -0.61 3.55 -10.61
CA LEU A 277 -0.25 4.75 -11.38
C LEU A 277 0.41 5.83 -10.52
N SER A 278 0.08 5.91 -9.24
CA SER A 278 0.79 6.76 -8.27
C SER A 278 2.22 6.28 -8.01
N ASP A 279 2.56 5.06 -8.44
CA ASP A 279 3.87 4.44 -8.24
C ASP A 279 4.23 4.37 -6.74
N ASP A 280 3.25 4.07 -5.90
CA ASP A 280 3.46 3.97 -4.45
C ASP A 280 4.36 2.79 -4.10
N LEU A 281 5.33 3.04 -3.21
CA LEU A 281 6.24 1.99 -2.75
C LEU A 281 5.62 1.20 -1.60
N HIS A 282 5.89 -0.10 -1.60
CA HIS A 282 5.46 -0.98 -0.53
C HIS A 282 6.08 -0.57 0.82
N PRO A 283 5.32 -0.57 1.93
CA PRO A 283 5.83 -0.24 3.26
C PRO A 283 6.77 -1.31 3.84
N LEU A 284 6.68 -2.55 3.34
CA LEU A 284 7.54 -3.68 3.70
C LEU A 284 8.63 -3.91 2.66
N ARG A 285 9.89 -4.00 3.08
CA ARG A 285 11.07 -4.12 2.21
C ARG A 285 11.20 -5.47 1.50
N PHE A 286 10.53 -6.49 2.03
CA PHE A 286 10.58 -7.87 1.54
C PHE A 286 9.41 -8.25 0.63
N ALA A 287 8.42 -7.36 0.45
CA ALA A 287 7.33 -7.61 -0.48
C ALA A 287 7.83 -7.53 -1.93
N ALA A 288 7.27 -8.37 -2.79
CA ALA A 288 7.58 -8.33 -4.21
C ALA A 288 7.00 -7.06 -4.85
N THR A 289 7.72 -6.47 -5.81
CA THR A 289 7.17 -5.37 -6.60
C THR A 289 6.33 -5.93 -7.75
N ASN A 290 5.18 -5.32 -8.02
CA ASN A 290 4.43 -5.61 -9.23
C ASN A 290 5.17 -5.04 -10.45
N ASN A 291 5.68 -5.94 -11.30
CA ASN A 291 6.46 -5.59 -12.49
C ASN A 291 5.64 -5.62 -13.80
N GLU A 292 4.31 -5.69 -13.73
CA GLU A 292 3.47 -5.65 -14.93
C GLU A 292 3.59 -4.27 -15.59
N ARG A 293 3.87 -4.27 -16.89
CA ARG A 293 4.04 -3.04 -17.67
C ARG A 293 2.70 -2.36 -17.90
N PHE A 294 2.71 -1.03 -17.92
CA PHE A 294 1.49 -0.29 -18.23
C PHE A 294 1.03 -0.52 -19.67
N SER A 295 1.96 -0.77 -20.60
CA SER A 295 1.65 -1.08 -22.00
C SER A 295 0.86 -2.38 -22.15
N ASP A 296 1.27 -3.43 -21.44
CA ASP A 296 0.58 -4.73 -21.46
C ASP A 296 -0.81 -4.65 -20.79
N LEU A 297 -0.91 -3.95 -19.66
CA LEU A 297 -2.19 -3.75 -18.95
C LEU A 297 -3.14 -2.88 -19.76
N TYR A 298 -2.64 -1.86 -20.44
CA TYR A 298 -3.44 -1.00 -21.32
C TYR A 298 -4.02 -1.79 -22.49
N ALA A 299 -3.22 -2.65 -23.12
CA ALA A 299 -3.71 -3.52 -24.19
C ALA A 299 -4.83 -4.44 -23.68
N GLN A 300 -4.67 -5.04 -22.51
CA GLN A 300 -5.69 -5.91 -21.90
C GLN A 300 -7.00 -5.17 -21.55
N LEU A 301 -6.91 -3.90 -21.16
CA LEU A 301 -8.08 -3.11 -20.76
C LEU A 301 -8.79 -2.43 -21.93
N PHE A 302 -8.04 -1.90 -22.90
CA PHE A 302 -8.57 -0.89 -23.83
C PHE A 302 -8.38 -1.22 -25.31
N GLN A 303 -7.54 -2.20 -25.65
CA GLN A 303 -7.37 -2.58 -27.04
C GLN A 303 -8.48 -3.52 -27.49
N TRP A 304 -9.01 -3.29 -28.69
CA TRP A 304 -10.00 -4.17 -29.29
C TRP A 304 -9.33 -5.41 -29.85
N SER A 305 -9.98 -6.56 -29.76
CA SER A 305 -9.49 -7.79 -30.39
C SER A 305 -9.52 -7.72 -31.92
N ASN A 306 -10.41 -6.90 -32.50
CA ASN A 306 -10.52 -6.67 -33.93
C ASN A 306 -11.14 -5.30 -34.26
N GLU A 307 -11.13 -4.91 -35.53
CA GLU A 307 -11.61 -3.59 -35.98
C GLU A 307 -13.14 -3.41 -35.93
N TYR A 308 -13.89 -4.49 -35.67
CA TYR A 308 -15.35 -4.52 -35.81
C TYR A 308 -16.13 -4.65 -34.50
N GLU A 309 -15.46 -4.99 -33.39
CA GLU A 309 -16.10 -5.22 -32.10
C GLU A 309 -15.31 -4.53 -30.97
N ASP A 310 -15.97 -3.62 -30.25
CA ASP A 310 -15.41 -3.01 -29.04
C ASP A 310 -15.60 -3.97 -27.85
N ASP A 311 -14.67 -4.90 -27.72
CA ASP A 311 -14.59 -5.84 -26.60
C ASP A 311 -13.69 -5.35 -25.46
N SER A 312 -13.32 -4.06 -25.49
CA SER A 312 -12.58 -3.41 -24.41
C SER A 312 -13.39 -3.36 -23.11
N MET A 313 -12.71 -3.06 -22.01
CA MET A 313 -13.37 -2.82 -20.72
C MET A 313 -14.43 -1.72 -20.84
N ILE A 314 -14.14 -0.61 -21.53
CA ILE A 314 -15.10 0.49 -21.72
C ILE A 314 -16.31 0.01 -22.54
N GLY A 315 -16.09 -0.68 -23.66
CA GLY A 315 -17.16 -1.23 -24.49
C GLY A 315 -18.07 -2.18 -23.72
N ARG A 316 -17.49 -3.07 -22.92
CA ARG A 316 -18.23 -3.99 -22.04
C ARG A 316 -19.04 -3.28 -20.96
N ILE A 317 -18.45 -2.27 -20.30
CA ILE A 317 -19.17 -1.44 -19.32
C ILE A 317 -20.39 -0.78 -19.98
N GLN A 318 -20.21 -0.17 -21.16
CA GLN A 318 -21.31 0.48 -21.88
C GLN A 318 -22.41 -0.50 -22.29
N HIS A 319 -22.04 -1.72 -22.67
CA HIS A 319 -22.98 -2.78 -23.07
C HIS A 319 -23.78 -3.35 -21.89
N VAL A 320 -23.13 -3.52 -20.75
CA VAL A 320 -23.72 -4.15 -19.55
C VAL A 320 -24.45 -3.13 -18.67
N LEU A 321 -23.90 -1.92 -18.48
CA LEU A 321 -24.42 -0.91 -17.56
C LEU A 321 -25.06 0.30 -18.27
N GLY A 322 -24.80 0.46 -19.57
CA GLY A 322 -25.28 1.60 -20.36
C GLY A 322 -24.22 2.70 -20.53
N TYR A 323 -24.35 3.44 -21.63
CA TYR A 323 -23.40 4.47 -22.04
C TYR A 323 -23.22 5.61 -21.02
N ASP A 324 -24.31 6.01 -20.36
CA ASP A 324 -24.32 7.13 -19.42
C ASP A 324 -23.90 6.73 -17.99
N HIS A 325 -23.49 5.47 -17.76
CA HIS A 325 -23.12 5.00 -16.44
C HIS A 325 -21.83 5.70 -15.95
N PRO A 326 -21.76 6.22 -14.70
CA PRO A 326 -20.60 6.99 -14.22
C PRO A 326 -19.25 6.28 -14.32
N VAL A 327 -19.24 4.95 -14.19
CA VAL A 327 -18.03 4.11 -14.31
C VAL A 327 -17.40 4.18 -15.70
N VAL A 328 -18.18 4.45 -16.75
CA VAL A 328 -17.64 4.67 -18.11
C VAL A 328 -16.66 5.84 -18.10
N ASN A 329 -17.04 6.96 -17.47
CA ASN A 329 -16.18 8.14 -17.38
C ASN A 329 -14.92 7.89 -16.55
N GLN A 330 -15.03 7.11 -15.47
CA GLN A 330 -13.87 6.71 -14.67
C GLN A 330 -12.83 5.96 -15.52
N TYR A 331 -13.27 4.97 -16.31
CA TYR A 331 -12.38 4.20 -17.17
C TYR A 331 -11.82 5.01 -18.36
N ILE A 332 -12.55 6.01 -18.87
CA ILE A 332 -12.01 6.97 -19.86
C ILE A 332 -10.87 7.81 -19.27
N VAL A 333 -11.03 8.29 -18.03
CA VAL A 333 -9.97 9.02 -17.33
C VAL A 333 -8.78 8.11 -17.04
N LEU A 334 -9.03 6.89 -16.55
CA LEU A 334 -7.99 5.89 -16.30
C LEU A 334 -7.18 5.60 -17.57
N ARG A 335 -7.84 5.40 -18.71
CA ARG A 335 -7.20 5.22 -20.02
C ARG A 335 -6.21 6.34 -20.32
N THR A 336 -6.64 7.60 -20.18
CA THR A 336 -5.80 8.78 -20.44
C THR A 336 -4.56 8.81 -19.53
N ARG A 337 -4.73 8.44 -18.25
CA ARG A 337 -3.61 8.38 -17.29
C ARG A 337 -2.64 7.24 -17.60
N MET A 338 -3.15 6.08 -18.01
CA MET A 338 -2.30 4.97 -18.44
C MET A 338 -1.49 5.33 -19.69
N GLU A 339 -2.03 6.09 -20.64
CA GLU A 339 -1.28 6.59 -21.81
C GLU A 339 -0.09 7.46 -21.39
N MET A 340 -0.27 8.33 -20.38
CA MET A 340 0.82 9.11 -19.81
C MET A 340 1.86 8.23 -19.11
N ALA A 341 1.42 7.20 -18.37
CA ALA A 341 2.31 6.26 -17.69
C ALA A 341 3.13 5.41 -18.67
N ILE A 342 2.53 4.95 -19.77
CA ILE A 342 3.22 4.24 -20.85
C ILE A 342 4.32 5.11 -21.44
N ARG A 343 4.02 6.38 -21.72
CA ARG A 343 5.03 7.32 -22.24
C ARG A 343 6.22 7.44 -21.28
N ARG A 344 5.95 7.60 -19.98
CA ARG A 344 7.00 7.66 -18.95
C ARG A 344 7.81 6.36 -18.87
N GLU A 345 7.15 5.21 -18.96
CA GLU A 345 7.80 3.88 -18.99
C GLU A 345 8.78 3.80 -20.17
N MET A 346 8.35 4.18 -21.38
CA MET A 346 9.19 4.19 -22.58
C MET A 346 10.35 5.20 -22.49
N GLU A 347 10.11 6.38 -21.93
CA GLU A 347 11.16 7.39 -21.71
C GLU A 347 12.25 6.88 -20.74
N LEU A 348 11.85 6.21 -19.66
CA LEU A 348 12.78 5.60 -18.70
C LEU A 348 13.58 4.45 -19.32
N GLU A 349 12.95 3.60 -20.13
CA GLU A 349 13.65 2.55 -20.88
C GLU A 349 14.69 3.13 -21.84
N ALA A 350 14.33 4.18 -22.58
CA ALA A 350 15.25 4.85 -23.50
C ALA A 350 16.48 5.43 -22.79
N VAL A 351 16.30 6.04 -21.61
CA VAL A 351 17.41 6.58 -20.80
C VAL A 351 18.29 5.46 -20.25
N ARG A 352 17.72 4.34 -19.80
CA ARG A 352 18.49 3.18 -19.29
C ARG A 352 19.33 2.48 -20.36
N LEU A 353 18.92 2.58 -21.63
CA LEU A 353 19.61 1.98 -22.77
C LEU A 353 20.67 2.90 -23.39
N GLN A 354 20.86 4.13 -22.87
CA GLN A 354 21.95 5.00 -23.29
C GLN A 354 23.26 4.56 -22.60
N PRO A 355 24.37 4.38 -23.36
CA PRO A 355 25.64 3.85 -22.86
C PRO A 355 26.32 4.68 -21.77
#